data_AF-A0A2G9TSR5-F1
#
_entry.id   AF-A0A2G9TSR5-F1
#
_cell.length_a   1.000
_cell.length_b   1.000
_cell.length_c   1.000
_cell.angle_alpha   90.00
_cell.angle_beta   90.00
_cell.angle_gamma   90.00
#
_symmetry.space_group_name_H-M   'P 1'
#
loop_
_entity.id
_entity.type
_entity.pdbx_description
1 polymer ?
#
loop_
_entity_poly.entity_id
_entity_poly.type
_entity_poly.pdbx_seq_one_letter_code
_entity_poly.pdbx_strand_id
1 'polypeptide(L)'
;FKRLNNGMWIRAHPGKSKMRYAKNDKFQETSLYLETCTKEECEMLDKMMTPFWLRRRHYPNDPYAAYHVRHGIDSPRVDDKGKLVRERPKVLLEDITADRYFHDR
;
A
#
# COMPACT_ATOMS: atom_id res chain seq x y z
N PHE A 1 1.93 -8.25 -2.14
CA PHE A 1 1.82 -6.91 -1.54
C PHE A 1 0.79 -6.11 -2.31
N LYS A 2 -0.01 -5.27 -1.65
CA LYS A 2 -0.94 -4.33 -2.30
C LYS A 2 -0.68 -2.94 -1.72
N ARG A 3 -0.60 -1.96 -2.62
CA ARG A 3 -0.39 -0.55 -2.25
C ARG A 3 -1.72 0.13 -1.99
N LEU A 4 -1.78 0.89 -0.90
CA LEU A 4 -2.87 1.79 -0.56
C LEU A 4 -2.49 3.23 -0.95
N ASN A 5 -3.48 4.05 -1.31
CA ASN A 5 -3.24 5.44 -1.75
C ASN A 5 -2.65 6.35 -0.65
N ASN A 6 -2.72 5.92 0.61
CA ASN A 6 -2.12 6.58 1.78
C ASN A 6 -0.65 6.23 2.03
N GLY A 7 0.01 5.57 1.06
CA GLY A 7 1.43 5.20 1.12
C GLY A 7 1.73 3.93 1.92
N MET A 8 0.72 3.24 2.46
CA MET A 8 0.91 1.96 3.13
C MET A 8 0.94 0.80 2.14
N TRP A 9 1.65 -0.24 2.54
CA TRP A 9 1.63 -1.53 1.88
C TRP A 9 1.04 -2.58 2.81
N ILE A 10 0.20 -3.44 2.25
CA ILE A 10 -0.38 -4.60 2.93
C ILE A 10 0.14 -5.90 2.30
N ARG A 11 0.33 -6.92 3.14
CA ARG A 11 0.76 -8.26 2.72
C ARG A 11 -0.05 -9.35 3.42
N ALA A 12 -0.10 -10.52 2.79
CA ALA A 12 -0.60 -11.71 3.45
C ALA A 12 0.47 -12.25 4.42
N HIS A 13 0.03 -12.89 5.51
CA HIS A 13 0.94 -13.58 6.40
C HIS A 13 1.68 -14.70 5.65
N PRO A 14 3.03 -14.78 5.76
CA PRO A 14 3.80 -15.82 5.09
C PRO A 14 3.39 -17.21 5.59
N GLY A 15 3.39 -18.19 4.69
CA GLY A 15 3.10 -19.58 5.04
C GLY A 15 1.65 -19.87 5.46
N LYS A 16 0.70 -18.96 5.24
CA LYS A 16 -0.71 -19.15 5.61
C LYS A 16 -1.37 -20.38 4.97
N SER A 17 -0.93 -20.79 3.78
CA SER A 17 -1.45 -21.97 3.06
C SER A 17 -0.63 -23.24 3.28
N LYS A 18 0.56 -23.15 3.89
CA LYS A 18 1.48 -24.30 4.01
C LYS A 18 1.28 -25.03 5.33
N MET A 19 1.15 -26.36 5.26
CA MET A 19 1.13 -27.27 6.42
C MET A 19 0.16 -26.82 7.52
N ARG A 20 -1.05 -26.35 7.16
CA ARG A 20 -2.00 -25.80 8.15
C ARG A 20 -2.39 -26.82 9.21
N TYR A 21 -2.52 -28.10 8.83
CA TYR A 21 -2.88 -29.20 9.74
C TYR A 21 -1.92 -29.37 10.93
N ALA A 22 -0.64 -28.98 10.78
CA ALA A 22 0.36 -29.11 11.83
C ALA A 22 0.46 -27.85 12.71
N LYS A 23 -0.29 -26.79 12.39
CA LYS A 23 -0.19 -25.49 13.06
C LYS A 23 -1.33 -25.31 14.05
N ASN A 24 -1.03 -24.59 15.12
CA ASN A 24 -2.01 -24.21 16.13
C ASN A 24 -3.18 -23.41 15.52
N ASP A 25 -4.38 -23.63 16.02
CA ASP A 25 -5.62 -22.98 15.57
C ASP A 25 -5.50 -21.46 15.60
N LYS A 26 -4.89 -20.90 16.65
CA LYS A 26 -4.64 -19.44 16.73
C LYS A 26 -3.82 -18.94 15.54
N PHE A 27 -2.80 -19.69 15.12
CA PHE A 27 -2.00 -19.32 13.95
C PHE A 27 -2.82 -19.47 12.66
N GLN A 28 -3.66 -20.51 12.57
CA GLN A 28 -4.51 -20.71 11.41
C GLN A 28 -5.47 -19.54 11.21
N GLU A 29 -6.04 -18.99 12.29
CA GLU A 29 -6.88 -17.80 12.24
C GLU A 29 -6.08 -16.54 11.92
N THR A 30 -4.99 -16.27 12.66
CA THR A 30 -4.25 -15.02 12.49
C THR A 30 -3.57 -14.90 11.13
N SER A 31 -3.13 -16.02 10.56
CA SER A 31 -2.48 -16.05 9.25
C SER A 31 -3.42 -15.70 8.08
N LEU A 32 -4.74 -15.68 8.30
CA LEU A 32 -5.70 -15.22 7.30
C LEU A 32 -5.78 -13.71 7.21
N TYR A 33 -5.42 -12.98 8.27
CA TYR A 33 -5.43 -11.53 8.27
C TYR A 33 -4.35 -10.95 7.34
N LEU A 34 -4.66 -9.76 6.81
CA LEU A 34 -3.69 -8.96 6.09
C LEU A 34 -2.94 -8.08 7.08
N GLU A 35 -1.62 -8.07 6.96
CA GLU A 35 -0.72 -7.30 7.81
C GLU A 35 -0.23 -6.07 7.07
N THR A 36 -0.04 -4.99 7.81
CA THR A 36 0.62 -3.79 7.32
C THR A 36 2.14 -3.98 7.33
N CYS A 37 2.81 -3.50 6.29
CA CYS A 37 4.27 -3.48 6.22
C CYS A 37 4.88 -2.44 7.16
N THR A 38 6.14 -2.66 7.53
CA THR A 38 6.91 -1.68 8.31
C THR A 38 7.27 -0.46 7.45
N LYS A 39 7.73 0.61 8.09
CA LYS A 39 8.12 1.84 7.39
C LYS A 39 9.24 1.59 6.37
N GLU A 40 10.28 0.86 6.76
CA GLU A 40 11.44 0.56 5.91
C GLU A 40 11.05 -0.31 4.71
N GLU A 41 10.21 -1.33 4.94
CA GLU A 41 9.65 -2.15 3.86
C GLU A 41 8.85 -1.31 2.86
N CYS A 42 8.03 -0.37 3.36
CA CYS A 42 7.26 0.53 2.50
C CYS A 42 8.17 1.44 1.66
N GLU A 43 9.23 2.00 2.25
CA GLU A 43 10.20 2.84 1.52
C GLU A 43 10.97 2.03 0.46
N MET A 44 11.36 0.79 0.77
CA MET A 44 11.98 -0.11 -0.18
C MET A 44 11.05 -0.44 -1.35
N LEU A 45 9.80 -0.83 -1.06
CA LEU A 45 8.80 -1.15 -2.08
C LEU A 45 8.48 0.06 -2.97
N ASP A 46 8.38 1.25 -2.39
CA ASP A 46 8.16 2.48 -3.16
C ASP A 46 9.32 2.79 -4.11
N LYS A 47 10.56 2.42 -3.78
CA LYS A 47 11.73 2.58 -4.66
C LYS A 47 11.79 1.52 -5.76
N MET A 48 11.31 0.31 -5.50
CA MET A 48 11.33 -0.80 -6.47
C MET A 48 10.21 -0.71 -7.52
N MET A 49 9.16 0.06 -7.25
CA MET A 49 7.97 0.12 -8.09
C MET A 49 7.99 1.32 -9.02
N THR A 50 7.44 1.14 -10.22
CA THR A 50 7.30 2.24 -11.20
C THR A 50 6.17 3.20 -10.83
N PRO A 51 6.25 4.47 -11.29
CA PRO A 51 5.22 5.49 -11.09
C PRO A 51 3.79 5.06 -11.38
N PHE A 52 3.61 4.24 -12.41
CA PHE A 52 2.33 3.69 -12.83
C PHE A 52 1.57 2.97 -11.70
N TRP A 53 2.29 2.25 -10.83
CA TRP A 53 1.72 1.54 -9.68
C TRP A 53 1.55 2.42 -8.45
N LEU A 54 2.23 3.56 -8.42
CA LEU A 54 2.16 4.54 -7.34
C LEU A 54 0.99 5.53 -7.53
N ARG A 55 0.36 5.56 -8.71
CA ARG A 55 -0.78 6.41 -9.02
C ARG A 55 -2.04 5.99 -8.24
N ARG A 56 -2.82 6.99 -7.81
CA ARG A 56 -4.13 6.76 -7.19
C ARG A 56 -5.10 6.16 -8.22
N ARG A 57 -5.73 5.05 -7.86
CA ARG A 57 -6.74 4.38 -8.67
C ARG A 57 -8.05 4.24 -7.90
N HIS A 58 -9.16 4.40 -8.60
CA HIS A 58 -10.50 4.23 -8.07
C HIS A 58 -11.17 3.14 -8.89
N TYR A 59 -11.21 1.93 -8.32
CA TYR A 59 -11.87 0.79 -8.94
C TYR A 59 -13.31 0.67 -8.43
N PRO A 60 -14.28 0.33 -9.30
CA PRO A 60 -15.62 -0.02 -8.84
C PRO A 60 -15.56 -1.21 -7.87
N ASN A 61 -16.30 -1.13 -6.76
CA ASN A 61 -16.41 -2.18 -5.74
C ASN A 61 -15.07 -2.63 -5.10
N ASP A 62 -14.11 -1.71 -4.93
CA ASP A 62 -12.88 -2.03 -4.20
C ASP A 62 -13.16 -2.23 -2.69
N PRO A 63 -12.96 -3.43 -2.11
CA PRO A 63 -13.15 -3.65 -0.68
C PRO A 63 -12.17 -2.82 0.18
N TYR A 64 -11.07 -2.31 -0.40
CA TYR A 64 -10.08 -1.51 0.31
C TYR A 64 -10.29 0.00 0.19
N ALA A 65 -11.37 0.45 -0.44
CA ALA A 65 -11.62 1.87 -0.71
C ALA A 65 -11.57 2.74 0.56
N ALA A 66 -12.15 2.28 1.67
CA ALA A 66 -12.16 2.99 2.94
C ALA A 66 -10.76 3.16 3.55
N TYR A 67 -9.82 2.25 3.26
CA TYR A 67 -8.47 2.27 3.81
C TYR A 67 -7.48 3.10 2.98
N HIS A 68 -7.91 3.69 1.88
CA HIS A 68 -7.08 4.54 1.04
C HIS A 68 -6.79 5.92 1.64
N VAL A 69 -7.56 6.34 2.65
CA VAL A 69 -7.38 7.59 3.39
C VAL A 69 -7.10 7.25 4.84
N ARG A 70 -6.23 8.00 5.50
CA ARG A 70 -6.01 7.90 6.94
C ARG A 70 -6.83 8.97 7.63
N HIS A 71 -7.52 8.59 8.70
CA HIS A 71 -8.35 9.49 9.50
C HIS A 71 -7.81 9.56 10.94
N GLY A 72 -8.05 10.68 11.64
CA GLY A 72 -7.75 10.82 13.07
C GLY A 72 -6.26 10.78 13.43
N ILE A 73 -5.39 11.33 12.57
CA ILE A 73 -3.96 11.42 12.88
C ILE A 73 -3.65 12.80 13.45
N ASP A 74 -3.52 12.87 14.76
CA ASP A 74 -3.03 14.05 15.46
C ASP A 74 -1.50 13.96 15.53
N SER A 75 -0.85 14.49 14.50
CA SER A 75 0.61 14.62 14.50
C SER A 75 0.99 16.00 13.99
N PRO A 76 2.12 16.58 14.45
CA PRO A 76 2.59 17.87 13.95
C PRO A 76 2.98 17.84 12.46
N ARG A 77 2.88 16.67 11.81
CA ARG A 77 3.11 16.47 10.37
C ARG A 77 1.81 16.51 9.58
N VAL A 78 0.66 16.73 10.22
CA VAL A 78 -0.67 16.70 9.62
C VAL A 78 -1.32 18.08 9.77
N ASP A 79 -1.86 18.61 8.67
CA ASP A 79 -2.65 19.85 8.62
C ASP A 79 -3.96 19.64 9.40
N ASP A 80 -4.63 20.72 9.80
CA ASP A 80 -5.94 20.72 10.50
C ASP A 80 -7.04 19.91 9.76
N LYS A 81 -6.82 19.58 8.49
CA LYS A 81 -7.69 18.76 7.63
C LYS A 81 -7.31 17.27 7.58
N GLY A 82 -6.37 16.81 8.40
CA GLY A 82 -5.91 15.43 8.40
C GLY A 82 -4.94 15.06 7.27
N LYS A 83 -4.44 16.04 6.51
CA LYS A 83 -3.51 15.83 5.38
C LYS A 83 -2.07 15.98 5.82
N LEU A 84 -1.17 15.09 5.42
CA LEU A 84 0.25 15.21 5.75
C LEU A 84 0.89 16.43 5.06
N VAL A 85 1.35 17.43 5.84
CA VAL A 85 1.85 18.75 5.40
C VAL A 85 3.08 18.61 4.49
N ARG A 86 3.90 17.59 4.74
CA ARG A 86 5.19 17.37 4.07
C ARG A 86 5.17 16.29 3.01
N GLU A 87 4.03 15.66 2.76
CA GLU A 87 3.90 14.79 1.59
C GLU A 87 3.80 15.67 0.36
N ARG A 88 4.96 15.98 -0.26
CA ARG A 88 4.97 16.36 -1.67
C ARG A 88 4.10 15.33 -2.40
N PRO A 89 3.04 15.74 -3.13
CA PRO A 89 2.41 14.79 -4.04
C PRO A 89 3.56 14.25 -4.89
N LYS A 90 3.78 12.92 -4.87
CA LYS A 90 4.76 12.28 -5.73
C LYS A 90 4.24 12.43 -7.17
N VAL A 91 4.27 13.65 -7.70
CA VAL A 91 4.10 13.98 -9.11
C VAL A 91 5.41 13.50 -9.70
N LEU A 92 5.35 12.31 -10.27
CA LEU A 92 6.51 11.68 -10.85
C LEU A 92 6.72 12.42 -12.18
N LEU A 93 7.77 13.24 -12.24
CA LEU A 93 8.22 13.93 -13.46
C LEU A 93 8.43 12.95 -14.65
N GLU A 94 8.41 11.66 -14.38
CA GLU A 94 8.64 10.54 -15.30
C GLU A 94 7.35 9.97 -15.93
N ASP A 95 6.18 10.57 -15.71
CA ASP A 95 4.94 10.10 -16.37
C ASP A 95 5.10 10.07 -17.93
N ILE A 96 5.92 10.96 -18.50
CA ILE A 96 6.18 11.02 -19.96
C ILE A 96 7.13 9.90 -20.43
N THR A 97 8.08 9.46 -19.60
CA THR A 97 9.00 8.37 -19.95
C THR A 97 8.35 7.02 -19.67
N ALA A 98 7.64 6.87 -18.54
CA ALA A 98 6.95 5.64 -18.18
C ALA A 98 5.80 5.30 -19.16
N ASP A 99 4.96 6.27 -19.53
CA ASP A 99 3.85 6.02 -20.47
C ASP A 99 4.36 5.64 -21.87
N ARG A 100 5.53 6.15 -22.29
CA ARG A 100 6.16 5.77 -23.57
C ARG A 100 6.53 4.28 -23.65
N TYR A 101 6.95 3.66 -22.56
CA TYR A 101 7.34 2.24 -22.55
C TYR A 101 6.16 1.26 -22.50
N PHE A 102 4.96 1.71 -22.08
CA PHE A 102 3.78 0.83 -21.99
C PHE A 102 2.89 0.88 -23.23
N HIS A 103 2.97 1.94 -24.04
CA HIS A 103 2.19 2.07 -25.29
C HIS A 103 2.86 1.48 -26.53
N ASP A 104 4.09 0.95 -26.41
CA ASP A 104 4.89 0.41 -27.51
C ASP A 104 4.69 -1.11 -27.72
N ARG A 105 3.50 -1.64 -27.42
CA ARG A 105 3.15 -3.05 -27.57
C ARG A 105 1.75 -3.28 -28.12
#